data_AF-A0A7S2G374-F1
#
_entry.id   AF-A0A7S2G374-F1
#
_cell.length_a   1.000
_cell.length_b   1.000
_cell.length_c   1.000
_cell.angle_alpha   90.00
_cell.angle_beta   90.00
_cell.angle_gamma   90.00
#
_symmetry.space_group_name_H-M   'P 1'
#
loop_
_entity.id
_entity.type
_entity.pdbx_description
1 polymer ?
#
loop_
_entity_poly.entity_id
_entity_poly.type
_entity_poly.pdbx_seq_one_letter_code
_entity_poly.pdbx_strand_id
1 'polypeptide(L)'
;GGGQSGEISQHNMVHFDQSRDGDANTQDPKPEAIQSFMSGPGQQLRKALNDLKRKMKDLKSEKRACARGINDAKKEIDSLEAKINEKSEGRKNESSCQHVIDGEEVMDEEEYKLLRNLKLVKKSYRAGYETMTKIRQDITDTEQEKLRLNGELSDELHRWMTVDVEDGLGTTTTHSQFDTLDDQEHFDMMEKSRVMDAEPDSLAFFQAQKTRRAHATQNGYALRQRHRNKRNS
;
A
#
# COMPACT_ATOMS: atom_id res chain seq x y z
N GLY A 1 49.74 -38.25 -24.40
CA GLY A 1 48.95 -37.04 -24.71
C GLY A 1 48.13 -36.73 -23.49
N GLY A 2 48.21 -35.56 -22.88
CA GLY A 2 48.20 -34.25 -23.51
C GLY A 2 46.78 -33.71 -23.33
N GLY A 3 46.58 -32.92 -22.27
CA GLY A 3 45.28 -32.37 -21.88
C GLY A 3 45.45 -31.23 -20.88
N GLN A 4 46.01 -30.12 -21.36
CA GLN A 4 45.96 -28.81 -20.72
C GLN A 4 44.61 -28.17 -21.03
N SER A 5 43.90 -27.70 -20.00
CA SER A 5 42.82 -26.71 -20.07
C SER A 5 42.22 -26.60 -18.66
N GLY A 6 42.14 -25.47 -17.98
CA GLY A 6 42.54 -24.10 -18.26
C GLY A 6 42.46 -23.36 -16.93
N GLU A 7 43.33 -22.38 -16.77
CA GLU A 7 43.36 -21.46 -15.64
C GLU A 7 42.01 -20.75 -15.47
N ILE A 8 41.39 -20.89 -14.31
CA ILE A 8 40.33 -19.97 -13.87
C ILE A 8 41.01 -19.01 -12.90
N SER A 9 41.42 -17.89 -13.48
CA SER A 9 41.81 -16.67 -12.80
C SER A 9 40.57 -15.96 -12.25
N GLN A 10 40.81 -15.13 -11.22
CA GLN A 10 39.90 -14.14 -10.61
C GLN A 10 39.08 -14.61 -9.40
N HIS A 11 39.79 -14.85 -8.28
CA HIS A 11 39.22 -14.70 -6.94
C HIS A 11 39.21 -13.21 -6.58
N ASN A 12 38.20 -12.47 -7.06
CA ASN A 12 37.97 -11.09 -6.67
C ASN A 12 37.10 -11.09 -5.40
N MET A 13 37.78 -11.16 -4.26
CA MET A 13 37.19 -11.13 -2.92
C MET A 13 36.75 -9.70 -2.63
N VAL A 14 35.54 -9.34 -3.08
CA VAL A 14 34.92 -8.07 -2.71
C VAL A 14 34.55 -8.15 -1.24
N HIS A 15 35.30 -7.44 -0.40
CA HIS A 15 35.00 -7.21 1.00
C HIS A 15 33.58 -6.64 1.10
N PHE A 16 32.63 -7.48 1.53
CA PHE A 16 31.32 -7.06 1.97
C PHE A 16 31.50 -6.40 3.34
N ASP A 17 31.81 -5.11 3.30
CA ASP A 17 31.90 -4.23 4.45
C ASP A 17 30.52 -4.17 5.14
N GLN A 18 30.41 -4.87 6.27
CA GLN A 18 29.26 -4.87 7.17
C GLN A 18 29.29 -3.64 8.09
N SER A 19 29.52 -2.46 7.52
CA SER A 19 29.31 -1.18 8.22
C SER A 19 28.03 -0.57 7.70
N ARG A 20 26.91 -1.24 8.02
CA ARG A 20 25.57 -0.66 7.89
C ARG A 20 25.31 0.05 9.20
N ASP A 21 25.60 1.35 9.24
CA ASP A 21 25.23 2.25 10.32
C ASP A 21 23.73 2.11 10.59
N GLY A 22 23.41 1.29 11.59
CA GLY A 22 22.12 1.25 12.23
C GLY A 22 22.03 2.49 13.13
N ASP A 23 21.17 3.42 12.75
CA ASP A 23 19.87 3.61 13.40
C ASP A 23 19.49 5.10 13.27
N ALA A 24 19.13 5.49 12.04
CA ALA A 24 18.36 6.69 11.84
C ALA A 24 16.98 6.44 12.45
N ASN A 25 16.85 6.84 13.72
CA ASN A 25 15.64 7.03 14.52
C ASN A 25 14.38 7.30 13.67
N THR A 26 13.83 6.25 13.08
CA THR A 26 12.54 6.24 12.40
C THR A 26 11.63 5.46 13.33
N GLN A 27 11.23 6.10 14.44
CA GLN A 27 10.18 5.53 15.26
C GLN A 27 8.93 5.41 14.40
N ASP A 28 8.53 4.17 14.11
CA ASP A 28 7.26 3.91 13.44
C ASP A 28 6.14 4.60 14.22
N PRO A 29 5.25 5.33 13.53
CA PRO A 29 4.25 6.13 14.21
C PRO A 29 3.29 5.25 15.04
N LYS A 30 3.13 5.60 16.33
CA LYS A 30 2.22 4.89 17.25
C LYS A 30 0.80 4.84 16.65
N PRO A 31 0.08 3.71 16.76
CA PRO A 31 -1.22 3.51 16.10
C PRO A 31 -2.29 4.55 16.50
N GLU A 32 -2.20 5.09 17.71
CA GLU A 32 -3.08 6.15 18.23
C GLU A 32 -2.87 7.49 17.50
N ALA A 33 -1.62 7.84 17.19
CA ALA A 33 -1.27 9.05 16.44
C ALA A 33 -1.77 8.96 14.99
N ILE A 34 -1.63 7.78 14.37
CA ILE A 34 -2.20 7.48 13.05
C ILE A 34 -3.74 7.62 13.10
N GLN A 35 -4.39 7.11 14.14
CA GLN A 35 -5.85 7.18 14.27
C GLN A 35 -6.36 8.62 14.44
N SER A 36 -5.66 9.44 15.22
CA SER A 36 -5.95 10.88 15.38
C SER A 36 -5.81 11.62 14.05
N PHE A 37 -4.68 11.41 13.36
CA PHE A 37 -4.45 11.97 12.03
C PHE A 37 -5.52 11.53 11.01
N MET A 38 -5.86 10.24 10.96
CA MET A 38 -6.89 9.69 10.06
C MET A 38 -8.30 10.21 10.36
N SER A 39 -8.54 10.70 11.59
CA SER A 39 -9.83 11.28 12.00
C SER A 39 -9.88 12.80 11.82
N GLY A 40 -8.73 13.46 11.69
CA GLY A 40 -8.58 14.89 11.45
C GLY A 40 -7.99 15.18 10.05
N PRO A 41 -6.75 15.69 9.94
CA PRO A 41 -6.16 16.14 8.66
C PRO A 41 -6.16 15.09 7.55
N GLY A 42 -5.92 13.81 7.89
CA GLY A 42 -5.89 12.69 6.95
C GLY A 42 -7.26 12.15 6.52
N GLN A 43 -8.37 12.67 7.05
CA GLN A 43 -9.71 12.15 6.78
C GLN A 43 -10.10 12.22 5.30
N GLN A 44 -9.76 13.32 4.62
CA GLN A 44 -10.08 13.50 3.20
C GLN A 44 -9.32 12.51 2.31
N LEU A 45 -8.02 12.35 2.55
CA LEU A 45 -7.17 11.36 1.87
C LEU A 45 -7.66 9.94 2.11
N ARG A 46 -8.05 9.62 3.36
CA ARG A 46 -8.65 8.32 3.72
C ARG A 46 -9.96 8.06 2.98
N LYS A 47 -10.82 9.08 2.82
CA LYS A 47 -12.05 8.98 2.05
C LYS A 47 -11.74 8.70 0.57
N ALA A 48 -10.84 9.48 -0.04
CA ALA A 48 -10.42 9.30 -1.41
C ALA A 48 -9.84 7.89 -1.68
N LEU A 49 -9.00 7.37 -0.77
CA LEU A 49 -8.49 6.01 -0.85
C LEU A 49 -9.60 4.94 -0.79
N ASN A 50 -10.62 5.15 0.04
CA ASN A 50 -11.77 4.24 0.11
C ASN A 50 -12.62 4.30 -1.17
N ASP A 51 -12.79 5.49 -1.75
CA ASP A 51 -13.50 5.67 -3.01
C ASP A 51 -12.74 5.00 -4.17
N LEU A 52 -11.41 5.12 -4.22
CA LEU A 52 -10.57 4.38 -5.18
C LEU A 52 -10.66 2.87 -4.99
N LYS A 53 -10.69 2.37 -3.75
CA LYS A 53 -10.90 0.93 -3.49
C LYS A 53 -12.24 0.44 -4.04
N ARG A 54 -13.30 1.24 -3.91
CA ARG A 54 -14.62 0.95 -4.49
C ARG A 54 -14.55 0.94 -6.02
N LYS A 55 -14.02 2.01 -6.63
CA LYS A 55 -13.80 2.09 -8.09
C LYS A 55 -13.01 0.89 -8.61
N MET A 56 -11.95 0.49 -7.92
CA MET A 56 -11.13 -0.66 -8.30
C MET A 56 -11.91 -1.98 -8.26
N LYS A 57 -12.78 -2.16 -7.26
CA LYS A 57 -13.66 -3.33 -7.18
C LYS A 57 -14.64 -3.36 -8.35
N ASP A 58 -15.21 -2.20 -8.69
CA ASP A 58 -16.17 -2.06 -9.78
C ASP A 58 -15.51 -2.34 -11.13
N LEU A 59 -14.34 -1.74 -11.41
CA LEU A 59 -13.55 -2.01 -12.62
C LEU A 59 -13.17 -3.50 -12.74
N LYS A 60 -12.79 -4.16 -11.65
CA LYS A 60 -12.51 -5.62 -11.66
C LYS A 60 -13.77 -6.45 -11.89
N SER A 61 -14.93 -5.99 -11.44
CA SER A 61 -16.22 -6.63 -11.72
C SER A 61 -16.58 -6.47 -13.20
N GLU A 62 -16.47 -5.26 -13.72
CA GLU A 62 -16.74 -4.90 -15.11
C GLU A 62 -15.82 -5.64 -16.08
N LYS A 63 -14.51 -5.73 -15.77
CA LYS A 63 -13.55 -6.56 -16.52
C LYS A 63 -14.05 -8.01 -16.66
N ARG A 64 -14.54 -8.61 -15.57
CA ARG A 64 -15.06 -9.99 -15.58
C ARG A 64 -16.34 -10.10 -16.39
N ALA A 65 -17.25 -9.12 -16.30
CA ALA A 65 -18.46 -9.08 -17.11
C ALA A 65 -18.14 -8.95 -18.61
N CYS A 66 -17.23 -8.04 -18.97
CA CYS A 66 -16.77 -7.84 -20.33
C CYS A 66 -16.09 -9.12 -20.89
N ALA A 67 -15.29 -9.82 -20.08
CA ALA A 67 -14.66 -11.08 -20.49
C ALA A 67 -15.71 -12.16 -20.82
N ARG A 68 -16.77 -12.27 -20.00
CA ARG A 68 -17.89 -13.18 -20.28
C ARG A 68 -18.60 -12.78 -21.57
N GLY A 69 -18.95 -11.50 -21.74
CA GLY A 69 -19.60 -11.01 -22.95
C GLY A 69 -18.79 -11.28 -24.23
N ILE A 70 -17.47 -11.14 -24.19
CA ILE A 70 -16.58 -11.49 -25.31
C ILE A 70 -16.63 -12.99 -25.62
N ASN A 71 -16.54 -13.84 -24.59
CA ASN A 71 -16.58 -15.28 -24.76
C ASN A 71 -17.93 -15.76 -25.29
N ASP A 72 -19.03 -15.15 -24.83
CA ASP A 72 -20.38 -15.46 -25.29
C ASP A 72 -20.57 -15.01 -26.74
N ALA A 73 -20.11 -13.81 -27.10
CA ALA A 73 -20.11 -13.34 -28.49
C ALA A 73 -19.26 -14.25 -29.40
N LYS A 74 -18.14 -14.78 -28.91
CA LYS A 74 -17.32 -15.74 -29.66
C LYS A 74 -18.08 -17.04 -29.94
N LYS A 75 -18.70 -17.63 -28.91
CA LYS A 75 -19.53 -18.84 -29.08
C LYS A 75 -20.69 -18.62 -30.04
N GLU A 76 -21.29 -17.43 -30.00
CA GLU A 76 -22.37 -17.06 -30.91
C GLU A 76 -21.88 -16.89 -32.35
N ILE A 77 -20.69 -16.31 -32.56
CA ILE A 77 -20.02 -16.28 -33.88
C ILE A 77 -19.83 -17.70 -34.39
N ASP A 78 -19.22 -18.57 -33.61
CA ASP A 78 -18.94 -19.96 -34.01
C ASP A 78 -20.25 -20.71 -34.35
N SER A 79 -21.31 -20.50 -33.56
CA SER A 79 -22.63 -21.09 -33.82
C SER A 79 -23.30 -20.56 -35.09
N LEU A 80 -23.24 -19.25 -35.34
CA LEU A 80 -23.81 -18.64 -36.53
C LEU A 80 -23.04 -19.05 -37.80
N GLU A 81 -21.71 -19.14 -37.72
CA GLU A 81 -20.87 -19.63 -38.83
C GLU A 81 -21.19 -21.09 -39.15
N ALA A 82 -21.38 -21.95 -38.14
CA ALA A 82 -21.82 -23.33 -38.34
C ALA A 82 -23.18 -23.42 -39.04
N LYS A 83 -24.18 -22.64 -38.61
CA LYS A 83 -25.52 -22.62 -39.23
C LYS A 83 -25.51 -22.12 -40.66
N ILE A 84 -24.71 -21.10 -40.96
CA ILE A 84 -24.55 -20.57 -42.32
C ILE A 84 -23.89 -21.63 -43.21
N ASN A 85 -22.85 -22.31 -42.70
CA ASN A 85 -22.20 -23.38 -43.45
C ASN A 85 -23.14 -24.55 -43.71
N GLU A 86 -23.90 -25.01 -42.71
CA GLU A 86 -24.90 -26.08 -42.85
C GLU A 86 -25.94 -25.74 -43.91
N LYS A 87 -26.48 -24.51 -43.92
CA LYS A 87 -27.39 -24.05 -44.99
C LYS A 87 -26.72 -24.01 -46.36
N SER A 88 -25.48 -23.55 -46.42
CA SER A 88 -24.72 -23.48 -47.67
C SER A 88 -24.41 -24.87 -48.26
N GLU A 89 -24.12 -25.86 -47.40
CA GLU A 89 -23.85 -27.24 -47.78
C GLU A 89 -25.14 -27.98 -48.14
N GLY A 90 -26.23 -27.73 -47.42
CA GLY A 90 -27.56 -28.23 -47.74
C GLY A 90 -27.98 -27.84 -49.16
N ARG A 91 -27.84 -26.56 -49.53
CA ARG A 91 -28.13 -26.10 -50.92
C ARG A 91 -27.26 -26.77 -51.97
N LYS A 92 -25.95 -26.91 -51.71
CA LYS A 92 -25.02 -27.58 -52.63
C LYS A 92 -25.38 -29.04 -52.83
N ASN A 93 -25.80 -29.74 -51.78
CA ASN A 93 -26.19 -31.14 -51.84
C ASN A 93 -27.58 -31.34 -52.47
N GLU A 94 -28.48 -30.37 -52.32
CA GLU A 94 -29.84 -30.44 -52.88
C GLU A 94 -29.90 -30.13 -54.38
N SER A 95 -28.85 -29.55 -54.99
CA SER A 95 -28.43 -29.51 -56.42
C SER A 95 -29.47 -29.60 -57.57
N SER A 96 -30.74 -29.36 -57.33
CA SER A 96 -31.84 -29.40 -58.31
C SER A 96 -32.44 -28.00 -58.52
N CYS A 97 -32.28 -27.07 -57.57
CA CYS A 97 -32.97 -25.79 -57.60
C CYS A 97 -32.10 -24.66 -57.03
N GLN A 98 -30.96 -24.37 -57.66
CA GLN A 98 -30.29 -23.09 -57.41
C GLN A 98 -31.22 -21.98 -57.93
N HIS A 99 -31.93 -21.27 -57.05
CA HIS A 99 -32.75 -20.12 -57.43
C HIS A 99 -31.84 -18.95 -57.79
N VAL A 100 -31.43 -18.94 -59.06
CA VAL A 100 -30.75 -17.81 -59.69
C VAL A 100 -31.81 -16.97 -60.39
N ILE A 101 -32.02 -15.75 -59.91
CA ILE A 101 -32.85 -14.75 -60.58
C ILE A 101 -31.87 -13.70 -61.12
N ASP A 102 -31.94 -13.41 -62.43
CA ASP A 102 -31.06 -12.44 -63.11
C ASP A 102 -29.54 -12.65 -62.91
N GLY A 103 -29.10 -13.90 -62.74
CA GLY A 103 -27.68 -14.21 -62.54
C GLY A 103 -27.18 -14.04 -61.10
N GLU A 104 -28.04 -13.58 -60.19
CA GLU A 104 -27.74 -13.48 -58.75
C GLU A 104 -28.34 -14.67 -57.99
N GLU A 105 -27.52 -15.26 -57.12
CA GLU A 105 -27.97 -16.29 -56.18
C GLU A 105 -28.92 -15.66 -55.16
N VAL A 106 -30.19 -16.05 -55.23
CA VAL A 106 -31.22 -15.53 -54.32
C VAL A 106 -31.09 -16.24 -52.98
N MET A 107 -30.64 -15.48 -51.99
CA MET A 107 -30.52 -15.90 -50.60
C MET A 107 -31.89 -15.92 -49.91
N ASP A 108 -32.17 -16.95 -49.13
CA ASP A 108 -33.41 -17.01 -48.35
C ASP A 108 -33.42 -15.98 -47.19
N GLU A 109 -34.62 -15.59 -46.74
CA GLU A 109 -34.78 -14.57 -45.70
C GLU A 109 -34.11 -14.97 -44.37
N GLU A 110 -34.05 -16.26 -44.08
CA GLU A 110 -33.46 -16.80 -42.86
C GLU A 110 -31.93 -16.73 -42.89
N GLU A 111 -31.30 -17.03 -44.03
CA GLU A 111 -29.86 -16.92 -44.27
C GLU A 111 -29.42 -15.45 -44.23
N TYR A 112 -30.23 -14.54 -44.78
CA TYR A 112 -30.00 -13.11 -44.63
C TYR A 112 -30.03 -12.68 -43.16
N LYS A 113 -30.99 -13.18 -42.36
CA LYS A 113 -31.05 -12.92 -40.91
C LYS A 113 -29.81 -13.47 -40.20
N LEU A 114 -29.35 -14.68 -40.54
CA LEU A 114 -28.14 -15.27 -39.96
C LEU A 114 -26.89 -14.43 -40.25
N LEU A 115 -26.70 -14.00 -41.50
CA LEU A 115 -25.56 -13.15 -41.89
C LEU A 115 -25.62 -11.76 -41.23
N ARG A 116 -26.81 -11.17 -41.15
CA ARG A 116 -27.01 -9.89 -40.44
C ARG A 116 -26.65 -10.04 -38.97
N ASN A 117 -27.12 -11.09 -38.31
CA ASN A 117 -26.81 -11.36 -36.91
C ASN A 117 -25.30 -11.61 -36.72
N LEU A 118 -24.67 -12.40 -37.58
CA LEU A 118 -23.23 -12.65 -37.55
C LEU A 118 -22.43 -11.35 -37.61
N LYS A 119 -22.81 -10.43 -38.50
CA LYS A 119 -22.17 -9.12 -38.63
C LYS A 119 -22.34 -8.28 -37.35
N LEU A 120 -23.51 -8.30 -36.72
CA LEU A 120 -23.77 -7.59 -35.47
C LEU A 120 -22.95 -8.18 -34.31
N VAL A 121 -22.90 -9.50 -34.17
CA VAL A 121 -22.15 -10.17 -33.10
C VAL A 121 -20.65 -9.95 -33.30
N LYS A 122 -20.12 -10.03 -34.52
CA LYS A 122 -18.72 -9.68 -34.83
C LYS A 122 -18.38 -8.23 -34.45
N LYS A 123 -19.30 -7.29 -34.67
CA LYS A 123 -19.14 -5.89 -34.23
C LYS A 123 -19.12 -5.80 -32.70
N SER A 124 -20.05 -6.48 -32.02
CA SER A 124 -20.10 -6.55 -30.54
C SER A 124 -18.83 -7.14 -29.95
N TYR A 125 -18.31 -8.22 -30.53
CA TYR A 125 -17.05 -8.86 -30.14
C TYR A 125 -15.88 -7.88 -30.19
N ARG A 126 -15.70 -7.15 -31.31
CA ARG A 126 -14.64 -6.13 -31.44
C ARG A 126 -14.79 -4.99 -30.41
N ALA A 127 -15.99 -4.46 -30.26
CA ALA A 127 -16.29 -3.42 -29.26
C ALA A 127 -16.04 -3.90 -27.82
N GLY A 128 -16.28 -5.18 -27.54
CA GLY A 128 -15.94 -5.83 -26.28
C GLY A 128 -14.44 -5.81 -26.01
N TYR A 129 -13.60 -6.13 -27.00
CA TYR A 129 -12.14 -6.05 -26.85
C TYR A 129 -11.62 -4.63 -26.64
N GLU A 130 -12.19 -3.65 -27.33
CA GLU A 130 -11.86 -2.24 -27.12
C GLU A 130 -12.20 -1.81 -25.68
N THR A 131 -13.40 -2.16 -25.22
CA THR A 131 -13.85 -1.92 -23.84
C THR A 131 -12.94 -2.62 -22.81
N MET A 132 -12.59 -3.89 -23.05
CA MET A 132 -11.66 -4.65 -22.21
C MET A 132 -10.28 -3.96 -22.10
N THR A 133 -9.81 -3.38 -23.21
CA THR A 133 -8.53 -2.66 -23.24
C THR A 133 -8.61 -1.39 -22.42
N LYS A 134 -9.69 -0.61 -22.55
CA LYS A 134 -9.94 0.58 -21.73
C LYS A 134 -10.02 0.24 -20.24
N ILE A 135 -10.80 -0.77 -19.85
CA ILE A 135 -10.91 -1.20 -18.44
C ILE A 135 -9.54 -1.61 -17.88
N ARG A 136 -8.67 -2.26 -18.67
CA ARG A 136 -7.30 -2.58 -18.24
C ARG A 136 -6.46 -1.34 -18.00
N GLN A 137 -6.60 -0.32 -18.85
CA GLN A 137 -5.93 0.96 -18.65
C GLN A 137 -6.46 1.64 -17.38
N ASP A 138 -7.78 1.73 -17.21
CA ASP A 138 -8.41 2.36 -16.04
C ASP A 138 -8.00 1.69 -14.72
N ILE A 139 -7.81 0.36 -14.74
CA ILE A 139 -7.28 -0.41 -13.61
C ILE A 139 -5.86 0.03 -13.26
N THR A 140 -4.98 0.14 -14.26
CA THR A 140 -3.59 0.59 -14.08
C THR A 140 -3.55 2.01 -13.54
N ASP A 141 -4.32 2.92 -14.12
CA ASP A 141 -4.38 4.33 -13.71
C ASP A 141 -4.91 4.45 -12.27
N THR A 142 -5.92 3.65 -11.91
CA THR A 142 -6.46 3.60 -10.54
C THR A 142 -5.44 3.04 -9.55
N GLU A 143 -4.59 2.09 -9.95
CA GLU A 143 -3.49 1.57 -9.11
C GLU A 143 -2.40 2.63 -8.88
N GLN A 144 -2.02 3.36 -9.92
CA GLN A 144 -1.06 4.46 -9.82
C GLN A 144 -1.60 5.57 -8.91
N GLU A 145 -2.86 5.95 -9.07
CA GLU A 145 -3.48 6.97 -8.23
C GLU A 145 -3.57 6.53 -6.76
N LYS A 146 -3.86 5.25 -6.50
CA LYS A 146 -3.82 4.70 -5.15
C LYS A 146 -2.42 4.79 -4.55
N LEU A 147 -1.38 4.48 -5.31
CA LEU A 147 0.00 4.60 -4.85
C LEU A 147 0.35 6.05 -4.53
N ARG A 148 -0.03 6.98 -5.41
CA ARG A 148 0.14 8.42 -5.23
C ARG A 148 -0.50 8.92 -3.93
N LEU A 149 -1.79 8.62 -3.71
CA LEU A 149 -2.49 9.01 -2.49
C LEU A 149 -1.92 8.36 -1.23
N ASN A 150 -1.43 7.12 -1.31
CA ASN A 150 -0.75 6.50 -0.17
C ASN A 150 0.56 7.22 0.17
N GLY A 151 1.32 7.66 -0.83
CA GLY A 151 2.50 8.50 -0.64
C GLY A 151 2.16 9.83 0.01
N GLU A 152 1.18 10.55 -0.55
CA GLU A 152 0.70 11.82 0.03
C GLU A 152 0.20 11.67 1.48
N LEU A 153 -0.50 10.58 1.78
CA LEU A 153 -0.93 10.28 3.15
C LEU A 153 0.25 10.07 4.09
N SER A 154 1.29 9.37 3.63
CA SER A 154 2.51 9.14 4.41
C SER A 154 3.28 10.43 4.65
N ASP A 155 3.43 11.26 3.60
CA ASP A 155 4.14 12.54 3.68
C ASP A 155 3.43 13.52 4.62
N GLU A 156 2.11 13.59 4.53
CA GLU A 156 1.30 14.48 5.38
C GLU A 156 1.26 13.96 6.83
N LEU A 157 1.26 12.64 7.04
CA LEU A 157 1.40 12.06 8.38
C LEU A 157 2.76 12.42 8.99
N HIS A 158 3.84 12.27 8.23
CA HIS A 158 5.19 12.64 8.68
C HIS A 158 5.25 14.13 9.01
N ARG A 159 4.75 15.00 8.12
CA ARG A 159 4.70 16.44 8.37
C ARG A 159 3.90 16.77 9.63
N TRP A 160 2.72 16.18 9.79
CA TRP A 160 1.88 16.40 10.97
C TRP A 160 2.61 16.04 12.27
N MET A 161 3.40 14.95 12.27
CA MET A 161 4.21 14.57 13.43
C MET A 161 5.41 15.47 13.66
N THR A 162 6.04 16.00 12.60
CA THR A 162 7.20 16.90 12.72
C THR A 162 6.81 18.30 13.21
N VAL A 163 5.65 18.82 12.79
CA VAL A 163 5.19 20.18 13.16
C VAL A 163 4.92 20.30 14.68
N ASP A 164 4.41 19.25 15.33
CA ASP A 164 4.24 19.22 16.79
C ASP A 164 5.58 19.17 17.57
N VAL A 165 6.68 18.86 16.91
CA VAL A 165 8.04 18.78 17.52
C VAL A 165 8.77 20.13 17.46
N GLU A 166 8.50 20.99 16.47
CA GLU A 166 9.22 22.25 16.27
C GLU A 166 8.63 23.47 17.01
N ASP A 167 7.31 23.51 17.30
CA ASP A 167 6.63 24.74 17.78
C ASP A 167 6.67 24.96 19.31
N GLY A 168 7.49 24.21 20.06
CA GLY A 168 7.83 24.53 21.47
C GLY A 168 6.68 24.57 22.50
N LEU A 169 5.43 24.32 22.08
CA LEU A 169 4.24 24.15 22.91
C LEU A 169 3.74 22.71 22.74
N GLY A 170 4.36 21.80 23.48
CA GLY A 170 4.03 20.37 23.48
C GLY A 170 2.62 20.09 24.00
N THR A 171 1.61 20.16 23.15
CA THR A 171 0.25 19.70 23.47
C THR A 171 -0.05 18.29 22.97
N THR A 172 0.88 17.62 22.29
CA THR A 172 0.83 16.17 21.98
C THR A 172 2.07 15.40 22.48
N THR A 173 3.06 16.09 23.05
CA THR A 173 4.27 15.51 23.69
C THR A 173 3.99 14.87 25.07
N THR A 174 2.75 14.82 25.54
CA THR A 174 2.42 14.22 26.84
C THR A 174 2.41 12.69 26.85
N HIS A 175 2.65 12.00 25.72
CA HIS A 175 2.74 10.52 25.71
C HIS A 175 4.02 9.94 25.09
N SER A 176 4.82 10.74 24.38
CA SER A 176 6.11 10.26 23.87
C SER A 176 7.22 10.41 24.92
N GLN A 177 7.21 11.51 25.69
CA GLN A 177 8.25 11.77 26.69
C GLN A 177 8.09 10.92 27.97
N PHE A 178 6.89 10.38 28.22
CA PHE A 178 6.63 9.47 29.34
C PHE A 178 7.18 8.06 29.12
N ASP A 179 7.36 7.66 27.87
CA ASP A 179 7.72 6.28 27.47
C ASP A 179 9.23 6.11 27.21
N THR A 180 10.00 7.20 27.38
CA THR A 180 11.47 7.23 27.28
C THR A 180 12.17 7.39 28.63
N LEU A 181 11.43 7.74 29.68
CA LEU A 181 11.95 7.96 31.02
C LEU A 181 11.97 6.63 31.78
N ASP A 182 13.06 6.33 32.48
CA ASP A 182 13.08 5.16 33.36
C ASP A 182 12.05 5.33 34.50
N ASP A 183 11.68 4.24 35.18
CA ASP A 183 10.66 4.26 36.24
C ASP A 183 10.98 5.31 37.35
N GLN A 184 12.26 5.60 37.55
CA GLN A 184 12.75 6.58 38.54
C GLN A 184 12.56 8.02 38.04
N GLU A 185 12.83 8.28 36.77
CA GLU A 185 12.63 9.56 36.11
C GLU A 185 11.14 9.89 35.95
N HIS A 186 10.30 8.89 35.68
CA HIS A 186 8.85 9.03 35.65
C HIS A 186 8.28 9.43 37.01
N PHE A 187 8.75 8.77 38.08
CA PHE A 187 8.37 9.14 39.45
C PHE A 187 8.79 10.57 39.80
N ASP A 188 10.02 10.95 39.44
CA ASP A 188 10.55 12.28 39.67
C ASP A 188 9.77 13.37 38.93
N MET A 189 9.27 13.05 37.73
CA MET A 189 8.42 13.96 36.94
C MET A 189 7.04 14.13 37.58
N MET A 190 6.37 13.04 37.95
CA MET A 190 5.07 13.12 38.65
C MET A 190 5.18 13.89 39.97
N GLU A 191 6.27 13.70 40.72
CA GLU A 191 6.50 14.40 41.97
C GLU A 191 6.70 15.91 41.75
N LYS A 192 7.46 16.29 40.72
CA LYS A 192 7.63 17.70 40.32
C LYS A 192 6.32 18.34 39.88
N SER A 193 5.50 17.63 39.08
CA SER A 193 4.18 18.11 38.66
C SER A 193 3.30 18.39 39.88
N ARG A 194 3.25 17.46 40.84
CA ARG A 194 2.46 17.62 42.06
C ARG A 194 2.90 18.84 42.88
N VAL A 195 4.20 19.09 42.98
CA VAL A 195 4.74 20.26 43.70
C VAL A 195 4.41 21.55 42.96
N MET A 196 4.51 21.56 41.63
CA MET A 196 4.16 22.73 40.81
C MET A 196 2.67 23.08 40.91
N ASP A 197 1.80 22.07 40.95
CA ASP A 197 0.35 22.25 41.07
C ASP A 197 -0.10 22.72 42.46
N ALA A 198 0.59 22.26 43.52
CA ALA A 198 0.26 22.63 44.89
C ALA A 198 0.91 23.96 45.33
N GLU A 199 2.19 24.16 45.01
CA GLU A 199 3.00 25.31 45.43
C GLU A 199 4.07 25.65 44.37
N PRO A 200 3.74 26.44 43.34
CA PRO A 200 4.64 26.71 42.21
C PRO A 200 5.95 27.40 42.63
N ASP A 201 5.89 28.27 43.64
CA ASP A 201 7.07 29.01 44.15
C ASP A 201 8.06 28.12 44.92
N SER A 202 7.61 26.95 45.39
CA SER A 202 8.41 26.00 46.18
C SER A 202 9.23 25.02 45.32
N LEU A 203 9.05 25.03 44.00
CA LEU A 203 9.69 24.07 43.08
C LEU A 203 11.22 24.13 43.14
N ALA A 204 11.80 25.33 43.19
CA ALA A 204 13.25 25.51 43.28
C ALA A 204 13.82 24.97 44.60
N PHE A 205 13.12 25.18 45.72
CA PHE A 205 13.51 24.65 47.02
C PHE A 205 13.41 23.13 47.07
N PHE A 206 12.34 22.56 46.49
CA PHE A 206 12.13 21.12 46.39
C PHE A 206 13.26 20.44 45.58
N GLN A 207 13.62 21.00 44.43
CA GLN A 207 14.74 20.52 43.62
C GLN A 207 16.07 20.62 44.38
N ALA A 208 16.35 21.74 45.04
CA ALA A 208 17.55 21.93 45.87
C ALA A 208 17.60 20.96 47.07
N GLN A 209 16.45 20.63 47.66
CA GLN A 209 16.37 19.65 48.75
C GLN A 209 16.65 18.23 48.26
N LYS A 210 16.16 17.87 47.07
CA LYS A 210 16.38 16.55 46.46
C LYS A 210 17.84 16.35 46.07
N THR A 211 18.47 17.34 45.45
CA THR A 211 19.92 17.30 45.13
C THR A 211 20.77 17.23 46.40
N ARG A 212 20.44 18.00 47.44
CA ARG A 212 21.13 17.93 48.74
C ARG A 212 21.07 16.55 49.37
N ARG A 213 19.93 15.86 49.31
CA ARG A 213 19.76 14.50 49.83
C ARG A 213 20.60 13.48 49.04
N ALA A 214 20.65 13.60 47.72
CA ALA A 214 21.48 12.75 46.87
C ALA A 214 22.99 12.93 47.15
N HIS A 215 23.46 14.16 47.34
CA HIS A 215 24.86 14.42 47.71
C HIS A 215 25.20 13.92 49.13
N ALA A 216 24.25 13.95 50.07
CA ALA A 216 24.46 13.43 51.42
C ALA A 216 24.67 11.90 51.45
N THR A 217 23.96 11.14 50.59
CA THR A 217 24.09 9.68 50.52
C THR A 217 25.37 9.23 49.81
N GLN A 218 25.81 9.93 48.75
CA GLN A 218 27.10 9.67 48.09
C GLN A 218 28.29 9.89 49.02
N ASN A 219 28.28 10.97 49.83
CA ASN A 219 29.33 11.22 50.81
C ASN A 219 29.36 10.14 51.93
N GLY A 220 28.21 9.61 52.33
CA GLY A 220 28.12 8.52 53.30
C GLY A 220 28.72 7.19 52.78
N TYR A 221 28.51 6.88 51.50
CA TYR A 221 29.09 5.70 50.86
C TYR A 221 30.62 5.83 50.71
N ALA A 222 31.10 6.98 50.25
CA ALA A 222 32.54 7.27 50.13
C ALA A 222 33.25 7.23 51.49
N LEU A 223 32.60 7.73 52.55
CA LEU A 223 33.14 7.69 53.92
C LEU A 223 33.23 6.24 54.44
N ARG A 224 32.20 5.42 54.22
CA ARG A 224 32.19 4.00 54.61
C ARG A 224 33.26 3.17 53.89
N GLN A 225 33.49 3.43 52.60
CA GLN A 225 34.56 2.77 51.83
C GLN A 225 35.95 3.16 52.35
N ARG A 226 36.15 4.44 52.71
CA ARG A 226 37.39 4.90 53.37
C ARG A 226 37.63 4.24 54.73
N HIS A 227 36.58 4.00 55.52
CA HIS A 227 36.71 3.30 56.81
C HIS A 227 36.96 1.79 56.67
N ARG A 228 36.51 1.15 55.58
CA ARG A 228 36.87 -0.24 55.27
C ARG A 228 38.33 -0.36 54.84
N ASN A 229 38.81 0.52 53.97
CA ASN A 229 40.19 0.48 53.51
C ASN A 229 41.20 0.74 54.64
N LYS A 230 40.84 1.55 55.64
CA LYS A 230 41.68 1.77 56.84
C LYS A 230 41.69 0.62 57.86
N ARG A 231 40.76 -0.33 57.77
CA ARG A 231 40.70 -1.51 58.66
C ARG A 231 41.45 -2.73 58.10
N ASN A 232 41.80 -2.69 56.82
CA ASN A 232 42.50 -3.77 56.10
C ASN A 232 43.93 -3.38 55.71
N SER A 233 44.52 -2.35 56.33
CA SER A 233 45.95 -2.00 56.24
C SER A 233 46.58 -2.04 57.62
#